data_AF-A0A975J476-F1
#
_entry.id   AF-A0A975J476-F1
#
_cell.length_a   1.000
_cell.length_b   1.000
_cell.length_c   1.000
_cell.angle_alpha   90.00
_cell.angle_beta   90.00
_cell.angle_gamma   90.00
#
_symmetry.space_group_name_H-M   'P 1'
#
loop_
_entity.id
_entity.type
_entity.pdbx_description
1 polymer ?
#
loop_
_entity_poly.entity_id
_entity_poly.type
_entity_poly.pdbx_seq_one_letter_code
_entity_poly.pdbx_strand_id
1 'polypeptide(L)'
;MKNNKRLVANIIICLIIATVTLVIFFVGFSKGERTSLDYASLIFILISEFALFAGLMLLSMNSAYMKTALIRSGIITALSGYWILTTLVSLFLKRVFNDNIGGFITVQIIIMGITAIICITLFIVSSSVQGSNNKNINKRGCLQDGENIAFSLKSNIEFQSYRNHLDELYEILKYSDKISTNAALDKEINNKITLLSSYLNDKEMKEVEVKQYIDNIISMIKERNMITLQSKRGGY
;
A
#
# COMPACT_ATOMS: atom_id res chain seq x y z
N MET A 1 -20.43 -2.79 -4.15
CA MET A 1 -21.25 -3.53 -3.15
C MET A 1 -20.47 -4.23 -2.03
N LYS A 2 -19.28 -4.83 -2.26
CA LYS A 2 -18.55 -5.61 -1.22
C LYS A 2 -18.01 -4.75 -0.05
N ASN A 3 -17.62 -3.50 -0.30
CA ASN A 3 -17.10 -2.60 0.74
C ASN A 3 -18.17 -2.12 1.73
N ASN A 4 -19.41 -1.90 1.28
CA ASN A 4 -20.48 -1.41 2.14
C ASN A 4 -20.87 -2.45 3.22
N LYS A 5 -20.87 -3.74 2.88
CA LYS A 5 -21.16 -4.82 3.84
C LYS A 5 -20.09 -4.90 4.95
N ARG A 6 -18.82 -4.70 4.61
CA ARG A 6 -17.71 -4.70 5.59
C ARG A 6 -17.75 -3.49 6.51
N LEU A 7 -18.05 -2.30 5.97
CA LEU A 7 -18.20 -1.08 6.76
C LEU A 7 -19.38 -1.20 7.75
N VAL A 8 -20.53 -1.68 7.28
CA VAL A 8 -21.70 -1.91 8.15
C VAL A 8 -21.38 -2.93 9.25
N ALA A 9 -20.70 -4.03 8.92
CA ALA A 9 -20.28 -5.01 9.93
C ALA A 9 -19.35 -4.39 11.01
N ASN A 10 -18.37 -3.58 10.62
CA ASN A 10 -17.48 -2.91 11.56
C ASN A 10 -18.22 -1.94 12.50
N ILE A 11 -19.21 -1.21 11.98
CA ILE A 11 -20.05 -0.31 12.78
C ILE A 11 -20.87 -1.10 13.80
N ILE A 12 -21.47 -2.22 13.38
CA ILE A 12 -22.26 -3.08 14.29
C ILE A 12 -21.36 -3.66 15.39
N ILE A 13 -20.16 -4.14 15.06
CA ILE A 13 -19.20 -4.66 16.03
C ILE A 13 -18.79 -3.57 17.03
N CYS A 14 -18.50 -2.35 16.56
CA CYS A 14 -18.20 -1.20 17.41
C CYS A 14 -19.34 -0.92 18.39
N LEU A 15 -20.59 -0.89 17.90
CA LEU A 15 -21.77 -0.64 18.72
C LEU A 15 -21.97 -1.73 19.79
N ILE A 16 -21.78 -3.00 19.44
CA ILE A 16 -21.86 -4.12 20.39
C ILE A 16 -20.79 -3.96 21.47
N ILE A 17 -19.54 -3.68 21.11
CA ILE A 17 -18.44 -3.56 22.08
C ILE A 17 -18.66 -2.38 23.02
N ALA A 18 -19.02 -1.20 22.48
CA ALA A 18 -19.35 -0.03 23.30
C ALA A 18 -20.54 -0.30 24.24
N THR A 19 -21.56 -1.02 23.77
CA THR A 19 -22.71 -1.43 24.61
C THR A 19 -22.26 -2.36 25.73
N VAL A 20 -21.43 -3.36 25.43
CA VAL A 20 -20.88 -4.27 26.43
C VAL A 20 -20.05 -3.51 27.47
N THR A 21 -19.21 -2.57 27.05
CA THR A 21 -18.41 -1.73 27.95
C THR A 21 -19.30 -0.88 28.87
N LEU A 22 -20.38 -0.28 28.34
CA LEU A 22 -21.35 0.44 29.16
C LEU A 22 -22.11 -0.46 30.12
N VAL A 23 -22.54 -1.65 29.69
CA VAL A 23 -23.23 -2.62 30.56
C VAL A 23 -22.30 -3.10 31.67
N ILE A 24 -21.05 -3.46 31.35
CA ILE A 24 -20.04 -3.84 32.34
C ILE A 24 -19.81 -2.69 33.31
N PHE A 25 -19.74 -1.46 32.83
CA PHE A 25 -19.62 -0.30 33.71
C PHE A 25 -20.84 -0.22 34.62
N PHE A 26 -22.05 -0.02 34.09
CA PHE A 26 -23.26 0.28 34.88
C PHE A 26 -23.76 -0.88 35.75
N VAL A 27 -23.69 -2.11 35.25
CA VAL A 27 -24.23 -3.31 35.90
C VAL A 27 -23.13 -4.07 36.66
N GLY A 28 -21.87 -3.97 36.23
CA GLY A 28 -20.77 -4.72 36.82
C GLY A 28 -20.39 -4.23 38.22
N PHE A 29 -20.27 -5.20 39.14
CA PHE A 29 -19.61 -5.20 40.46
C PHE A 29 -19.44 -3.87 41.23
N SER A 30 -20.39 -2.93 41.17
CA SER A 30 -20.37 -1.73 42.02
C SER A 30 -21.03 -2.04 43.36
N LYS A 31 -20.26 -2.58 44.31
CA LYS A 31 -20.70 -2.69 45.71
C LYS A 31 -20.65 -1.36 46.48
N GLY A 32 -20.36 -0.24 45.80
CA GLY A 32 -20.30 1.11 46.39
C GLY A 32 -20.67 2.22 45.40
N GLU A 33 -20.73 3.46 45.90
CA GLU A 33 -20.92 4.66 45.09
C GLU A 33 -19.75 4.86 44.11
N ARG A 34 -20.05 5.29 42.89
CA ARG A 34 -19.04 5.53 41.86
C ARG A 34 -18.34 6.84 42.13
N THR A 35 -17.01 6.83 42.09
CA THR A 35 -16.21 8.03 42.28
C THR A 35 -15.99 8.75 40.95
N SER A 36 -15.55 10.01 40.98
CA SER A 36 -15.18 10.75 39.77
C SER A 36 -14.12 10.03 38.92
N LEU A 37 -13.27 9.22 39.57
CA LEU A 37 -12.24 8.40 38.91
C LEU A 37 -12.87 7.27 38.07
N ASP A 38 -13.99 6.68 38.51
CA ASP A 38 -14.73 5.68 37.72
C ASP A 38 -15.25 6.26 36.40
N TYR A 39 -15.86 7.44 36.48
CA TYR A 39 -16.38 8.13 35.29
C TYR A 39 -15.25 8.56 34.35
N ALA A 40 -14.15 9.08 34.89
CA ALA A 40 -12.97 9.41 34.09
C ALA A 40 -12.41 8.18 33.38
N SER A 41 -12.32 7.05 34.09
CA SER A 41 -11.86 5.77 33.54
C SER A 41 -12.75 5.28 32.40
N LEU A 42 -14.08 5.37 32.56
CA LEU A 42 -15.03 5.04 31.50
C LEU A 42 -14.81 5.90 30.26
N ILE A 43 -14.70 7.22 30.44
CA ILE A 43 -14.54 8.15 29.31
C ILE A 43 -13.27 7.82 28.51
N PHE A 44 -12.14 7.57 29.18
CA PHE A 44 -10.90 7.19 28.47
C PHE A 44 -11.01 5.84 27.77
N ILE A 45 -11.68 4.85 28.36
CA ILE A 45 -11.94 3.56 27.69
C ILE A 45 -12.77 3.81 26.43
N LEU A 46 -13.88 4.56 26.51
CA LEU A 46 -14.73 4.86 25.36
C LEU A 46 -13.99 5.64 24.26
N ILE A 47 -13.15 6.61 24.64
CA ILE A 47 -12.29 7.33 23.68
C ILE A 47 -11.33 6.36 23.00
N SER A 48 -10.72 5.43 23.75
CA SER A 48 -9.79 4.46 23.19
C SER A 48 -10.45 3.45 22.25
N GLU A 49 -11.66 3.00 22.59
CA GLU A 49 -12.51 2.18 21.71
C GLU A 49 -12.86 2.93 20.43
N PHE A 50 -13.35 4.16 20.57
CA PHE A 50 -13.68 5.00 19.43
C PHE A 50 -12.46 5.22 18.52
N ALA A 51 -11.30 5.53 19.08
CA ALA A 51 -10.06 5.70 18.32
C ALA A 51 -9.66 4.42 17.56
N LEU A 52 -9.76 3.26 18.20
CA LEU A 52 -9.51 1.96 17.57
C LEU A 52 -10.45 1.73 16.38
N PHE A 53 -11.77 1.88 16.58
CA PHE A 53 -12.75 1.61 15.52
C PHE A 53 -12.71 2.65 14.40
N ALA A 54 -12.59 3.93 14.74
CA ALA A 54 -12.44 5.01 13.76
C ALA A 54 -11.18 4.80 12.92
N GLY A 55 -10.06 4.43 13.54
CA GLY A 55 -8.82 4.10 12.85
C GLY A 55 -8.95 2.88 11.92
N LEU A 56 -9.57 1.79 12.40
CA LEU A 56 -9.86 0.61 11.58
C LEU A 56 -10.78 0.94 10.39
N MET A 57 -11.78 1.79 10.60
CA MET A 57 -12.68 2.25 9.54
C MET A 57 -11.95 3.09 8.50
N LEU A 58 -11.12 4.05 8.92
CA LEU A 58 -10.24 4.83 8.05
C LEU A 58 -9.32 3.94 7.21
N LEU A 59 -8.70 2.93 7.83
CA LEU A 59 -7.86 1.95 7.14
C LEU A 59 -8.65 1.13 6.11
N SER A 60 -9.89 0.78 6.41
CA SER A 60 -10.75 0.02 5.49
C SER A 60 -11.23 0.86 4.31
N MET A 61 -11.46 2.17 4.52
CA MET A 61 -11.86 3.10 3.45
C MET A 61 -10.68 3.44 2.53
N ASN A 62 -9.49 3.62 3.11
CA ASN A 62 -8.28 4.03 2.38
C ASN A 62 -7.40 2.85 1.94
N SER A 63 -7.99 1.70 1.60
CA SER A 63 -7.24 0.50 1.20
C SER A 63 -6.34 0.71 -0.04
N ALA A 64 -6.61 1.74 -0.84
CA ALA A 64 -5.79 2.12 -2.00
C ALA A 64 -4.49 2.87 -1.62
N TYR A 65 -4.48 3.59 -0.49
CA TYR A 65 -3.35 4.42 -0.04
C TYR A 65 -2.36 3.67 0.86
N MET A 66 -2.79 2.56 1.49
CA MET A 66 -1.92 1.76 2.38
C MET A 66 -1.66 0.36 1.81
N LYS A 67 -0.98 0.30 0.65
CA LYS A 67 -0.60 -0.98 0.01
C LYS A 67 0.48 -1.75 0.80
N THR A 68 1.16 -1.10 1.73
CA THR A 68 2.21 -1.73 2.54
C THR A 68 1.58 -2.45 3.73
N ALA A 69 1.54 -3.78 3.68
CA ALA A 69 0.99 -4.62 4.76
C ALA A 69 1.62 -4.31 6.13
N LEU A 70 2.91 -3.96 6.15
CA LEU A 70 3.65 -3.58 7.36
C LEU A 70 3.06 -2.33 8.03
N ILE A 71 2.75 -1.29 7.26
CA ILE A 71 2.22 -0.03 7.79
C ILE A 71 0.81 -0.22 8.33
N ARG A 72 -0.02 -0.94 7.57
CA ARG A 72 -1.37 -1.29 8.01
C ARG A 72 -1.34 -2.10 9.31
N SER A 73 -0.46 -3.09 9.40
CA SER A 73 -0.25 -3.86 10.63
C SER A 73 0.23 -2.97 11.77
N GLY A 74 1.17 -2.05 11.52
CA GLY A 74 1.70 -1.14 12.53
C GLY A 74 0.63 -0.23 13.14
N ILE A 75 -0.24 0.37 12.32
CA ILE A 75 -1.34 1.21 12.81
C ILE A 75 -2.34 0.39 13.63
N ILE A 76 -2.69 -0.82 13.16
CA ILE A 76 -3.61 -1.72 13.90
C ILE A 76 -3.00 -2.09 15.25
N THR A 77 -1.72 -2.45 15.29
CA THR A 77 -1.02 -2.80 16.54
C THR A 77 -0.95 -1.61 17.48
N ALA A 78 -0.64 -0.40 17.00
CA ALA A 78 -0.57 0.80 17.81
C ALA A 78 -1.93 1.14 18.45
N LEU A 79 -3.01 1.13 17.66
CA LEU A 79 -4.36 1.41 18.17
C LEU A 79 -4.87 0.32 19.12
N SER A 80 -4.59 -0.95 18.84
CA SER A 80 -4.98 -2.07 19.71
C SER A 80 -4.20 -2.02 21.03
N GLY A 81 -2.90 -1.72 20.96
CA GLY A 81 -2.05 -1.52 22.12
C GLY A 81 -2.52 -0.36 22.99
N TYR A 82 -2.93 0.76 22.37
CA TYR A 82 -3.55 1.88 23.08
C TYR A 82 -4.81 1.47 23.83
N TRP A 83 -5.77 0.81 23.17
CA TRP A 83 -7.00 0.35 23.79
C TRP A 83 -6.73 -0.61 24.97
N ILE A 84 -5.84 -1.60 24.78
CA ILE A 84 -5.45 -2.54 25.84
C ILE A 84 -4.82 -1.79 27.01
N LEU A 85 -3.84 -0.92 26.75
CA LEU A 85 -3.10 -0.23 27.79
C LEU A 85 -4.02 0.71 28.59
N THR A 86 -4.87 1.50 27.91
CA THR A 86 -5.84 2.37 28.55
C THR A 86 -6.84 1.58 29.39
N THR A 87 -7.31 0.43 28.90
CA THR A 87 -8.20 -0.46 29.66
C THR A 87 -7.49 -1.04 30.89
N LEU A 88 -6.25 -1.49 30.78
CA LEU A 88 -5.47 -2.00 31.91
C LEU A 88 -5.21 -0.92 32.96
N VAL A 89 -4.83 0.29 32.54
CA VAL A 89 -4.60 1.42 33.45
C VAL A 89 -5.90 1.79 34.17
N SER A 90 -7.01 1.88 33.44
CA SER A 90 -8.33 2.20 33.99
C SER A 90 -8.86 1.13 34.96
N LEU A 91 -8.61 -0.16 34.72
CA LEU A 91 -9.10 -1.24 35.58
C LEU A 91 -8.19 -1.54 36.77
N PHE A 92 -6.87 -1.64 36.57
CA PHE A 92 -5.95 -2.14 37.58
C PHE A 92 -5.28 -1.05 38.41
N LEU A 93 -5.00 0.11 37.81
CA LEU A 93 -4.28 1.19 38.48
C LEU A 93 -5.18 2.18 39.21
N LYS A 94 -6.51 2.00 39.17
CA LYS A 94 -7.47 2.84 39.90
C LYS A 94 -7.12 2.99 41.40
N ARG A 95 -6.70 1.91 42.07
CA ARG A 95 -6.31 1.95 43.49
C ARG A 95 -5.08 2.82 43.75
N VAL A 96 -4.17 2.93 42.79
CA VAL A 96 -2.94 3.72 42.90
C VAL A 96 -3.23 5.21 42.78
N PHE A 97 -4.28 5.59 42.04
CA PHE A 97 -4.66 6.98 41.79
C PHE A 97 -5.87 7.46 42.62
N ASN A 98 -6.26 6.73 43.66
CA ASN A 98 -7.52 6.98 44.38
C ASN A 98 -7.64 8.42 44.91
N ASP A 99 -6.50 9.03 45.30
CA ASP A 99 -6.43 10.42 45.79
C ASP A 99 -5.82 11.41 44.77
N ASN A 100 -5.47 10.95 43.57
CA ASN A 100 -4.80 11.77 42.56
C ASN A 100 -5.39 11.59 41.15
N ILE A 101 -6.60 12.12 40.96
CA ILE A 101 -7.29 12.14 39.66
C ILE A 101 -6.45 12.85 38.58
N GLY A 102 -5.75 13.93 38.94
CA GLY A 102 -4.89 14.67 38.01
C GLY A 102 -3.76 13.80 37.44
N GLY A 103 -3.12 13.00 38.30
CA GLY A 103 -2.11 12.02 37.88
C GLY A 103 -2.67 10.97 36.91
N PHE A 104 -3.86 10.44 37.18
CA PHE A 104 -4.53 9.49 36.29
C PHE A 104 -4.79 10.08 34.90
N ILE A 105 -5.39 11.28 34.85
CA ILE A 105 -5.66 11.99 33.58
C ILE A 105 -4.36 12.22 32.82
N THR A 106 -3.30 12.65 33.51
CA THR A 106 -2.00 12.93 32.91
C THR A 106 -1.41 11.69 32.25
N VAL A 107 -1.46 10.53 32.93
CA VAL A 107 -0.99 9.25 32.39
C VAL A 107 -1.76 8.86 31.14
N GLN A 108 -3.10 8.98 31.15
CA GLN A 108 -3.92 8.65 29.99
C GLN A 108 -3.63 9.58 28.79
N ILE A 109 -3.44 10.88 29.04
CA ILE A 109 -3.07 11.84 27.99
C ILE A 109 -1.70 11.51 27.40
N ILE A 110 -0.71 11.13 28.23
CA ILE A 110 0.62 10.74 27.75
C ILE A 110 0.52 9.51 26.84
N ILE A 111 -0.22 8.47 27.27
CA ILE A 111 -0.45 7.26 26.48
C ILE A 111 -1.10 7.59 25.13
N MET A 112 -2.13 8.43 25.15
CA MET A 112 -2.82 8.90 23.94
C MET A 112 -1.87 9.67 23.01
N GLY A 113 -1.06 10.58 23.57
CA GLY A 113 -0.08 11.38 22.81
C GLY A 113 0.99 10.53 22.14
N ILE A 114 1.59 9.56 22.85
CA ILE A 114 2.58 8.63 22.28
C ILE A 114 1.96 7.83 21.13
N THR A 115 0.75 7.31 21.33
CA THR A 115 0.04 6.55 20.29
C THR A 115 -0.22 7.40 19.05
N ALA A 116 -0.66 8.65 19.24
CA ALA A 116 -0.93 9.58 18.14
C ALA A 116 0.34 9.88 17.34
N ILE A 117 1.48 10.12 18.02
CA ILE A 117 2.79 10.33 17.37
C ILE A 117 3.16 9.12 16.51
N ILE A 118 3.08 7.90 17.07
CA ILE A 118 3.39 6.66 16.33
C ILE A 118 2.51 6.53 15.09
N CYS A 119 1.20 6.78 15.21
CA CYS A 119 0.28 6.70 14.08
C CYS A 119 0.60 7.74 12.99
N ILE A 120 0.89 8.98 13.37
CA ILE A 120 1.27 10.06 12.43
C ILE A 120 2.57 9.71 11.71
N THR A 121 3.59 9.24 12.44
CA THR A 121 4.88 8.85 11.84
C THR A 121 4.69 7.71 10.84
N LEU A 122 3.92 6.67 11.19
CA LEU A 122 3.61 5.57 10.27
C LEU A 122 2.84 6.05 9.02
N PHE A 123 1.92 6.99 9.20
CA PHE A 123 1.16 7.57 8.10
C PHE A 123 2.06 8.36 7.13
N ILE A 124 2.96 9.20 7.65
CA ILE A 124 3.93 9.96 6.84
C ILE A 124 4.90 9.02 6.09
N VAL A 125 5.35 7.95 6.75
CA VAL A 125 6.20 6.94 6.09
C VAL A 125 5.43 6.21 4.98
N SER A 126 4.12 5.99 5.15
CA SER A 126 3.29 5.39 4.10
C SER A 126 3.24 6.20 2.83
N SER A 127 3.07 7.52 2.95
CA SER A 127 2.97 8.40 1.78
C SER A 127 4.30 8.50 1.03
N SER A 128 5.43 8.51 1.74
CA SER A 128 6.76 8.55 1.11
C SER A 128 7.11 7.23 0.41
N VAL A 129 6.82 6.09 1.05
CA VAL A 129 7.07 4.76 0.46
C VAL A 129 6.23 4.54 -0.79
N GLN A 130 4.97 4.97 -0.82
CA GLN A 130 4.12 4.81 -2.01
C GLN A 130 4.64 5.64 -3.20
N GLY A 131 5.12 6.86 -2.95
CA GLY A 131 5.76 7.70 -3.98
C GLY A 131 7.01 7.05 -4.58
N SER A 132 7.80 6.35 -3.77
CA SER A 132 8.98 5.60 -4.22
C SER A 132 8.61 4.30 -4.95
N ASN A 133 7.64 3.54 -4.42
CA ASN A 133 7.25 2.26 -5.01
C ASN A 133 6.52 2.42 -6.35
N ASN A 134 5.67 3.43 -6.53
CA ASN A 134 5.07 3.72 -7.83
C ASN A 134 6.12 4.12 -8.87
N LYS A 135 7.17 4.86 -8.47
CA LYS A 135 8.29 5.18 -9.36
C LYS A 135 9.06 3.91 -9.76
N ASN A 136 9.24 2.96 -8.85
CA ASN A 136 9.98 1.72 -9.12
C ASN A 136 9.19 0.67 -9.91
N ILE A 137 7.89 0.54 -9.65
CA ILE A 137 7.00 -0.35 -10.41
C ILE A 137 6.86 0.16 -11.86
N ASN A 138 6.70 1.46 -12.07
CA ASN A 138 6.67 2.03 -13.42
C ASN A 138 7.99 1.85 -14.18
N LYS A 139 9.14 1.86 -13.48
CA LYS A 139 10.47 1.69 -14.09
C LYS A 139 10.75 0.26 -14.56
N ARG A 140 10.23 -0.77 -13.87
CA ARG A 140 10.36 -2.18 -14.31
C ARG A 140 9.23 -2.64 -15.22
N GLY A 141 8.03 -2.06 -15.07
CA GLY A 141 6.83 -2.49 -15.79
C GLY A 141 6.94 -2.36 -17.31
N CYS A 142 7.37 -1.20 -17.82
CA CYS A 142 7.27 -0.92 -19.26
C CYS A 142 8.06 -1.91 -20.14
N LEU A 143 9.30 -2.26 -19.76
CA LEU A 143 10.10 -3.22 -20.53
C LEU A 143 9.64 -4.66 -20.33
N GLN A 144 9.12 -5.00 -19.15
CA GLN A 144 8.56 -6.32 -18.90
C GLN A 144 7.24 -6.54 -19.64
N ASP A 145 6.41 -5.50 -19.76
CA ASP A 145 5.20 -5.51 -20.59
C ASP A 145 5.57 -5.68 -22.06
N GLY A 146 6.58 -4.94 -22.54
CA GLY A 146 7.14 -5.11 -23.89
C GLY A 146 7.67 -6.52 -24.15
N GLU A 147 8.37 -7.12 -23.19
CA GLU A 147 8.85 -8.52 -23.27
C GLU A 147 7.68 -9.51 -23.40
N ASN A 148 6.62 -9.33 -22.61
CA ASN A 148 5.44 -10.19 -22.66
C ASN A 148 4.72 -10.09 -24.00
N ILE A 149 4.63 -8.87 -24.57
CA ILE A 149 4.05 -8.65 -25.92
C ILE A 149 4.94 -9.29 -26.99
N ALA A 150 6.26 -9.10 -26.94
CA ALA A 150 7.17 -9.73 -27.90
C ALA A 150 7.09 -11.27 -27.81
N PHE A 151 6.96 -11.82 -26.60
CA PHE A 151 6.77 -13.25 -26.39
C PHE A 151 5.45 -13.76 -26.98
N SER A 152 4.33 -13.03 -26.81
CA SER A 152 3.04 -13.43 -27.37
C SER A 152 3.06 -13.36 -28.89
N LEU A 153 3.66 -12.32 -29.47
CA LEU A 153 3.80 -12.17 -30.92
C LEU A 153 4.64 -13.30 -31.52
N LYS A 154 5.81 -13.64 -30.96
CA LYS A 154 6.64 -14.72 -31.51
C LYS A 154 6.03 -16.11 -31.38
N SER A 155 5.13 -16.29 -30.40
CA SER A 155 4.47 -17.56 -30.13
C SER A 155 3.19 -17.75 -30.94
N ASN A 156 2.70 -16.70 -31.61
CA ASN A 156 1.53 -16.78 -32.46
C ASN A 156 1.86 -17.38 -33.83
N ILE A 157 1.12 -18.41 -34.21
CA ILE A 157 1.23 -19.12 -35.50
C ILE A 157 0.95 -18.17 -36.67
N GLU A 158 0.09 -17.17 -36.50
CA GLU A 158 -0.27 -16.21 -37.54
C GLU A 158 0.91 -15.32 -37.97
N PHE A 159 1.92 -15.15 -37.11
CA PHE A 159 3.09 -14.29 -37.35
C PHE A 159 4.35 -15.07 -37.69
N GLN A 160 4.19 -16.32 -38.14
CA GLN A 160 5.31 -17.22 -38.40
C GLN A 160 6.30 -16.69 -39.46
N SER A 161 5.84 -15.89 -40.42
CA SER A 161 6.68 -15.20 -41.41
C SER A 161 7.67 -14.22 -40.78
N TYR A 162 7.35 -13.66 -39.61
CA TYR A 162 8.17 -12.69 -38.88
C TYR A 162 8.97 -13.30 -37.73
N ARG A 163 8.82 -14.61 -37.51
CA ARG A 163 9.28 -15.29 -36.29
C ARG A 163 10.73 -15.00 -35.93
N ASN A 164 11.64 -14.99 -36.90
CA ASN A 164 13.06 -14.73 -36.64
C ASN A 164 13.30 -13.33 -36.07
N HIS A 165 12.61 -12.31 -36.58
CA HIS A 165 12.78 -10.92 -36.13
C HIS A 165 12.09 -10.70 -34.78
N LEU A 166 10.94 -11.34 -34.56
CA LEU A 166 10.23 -11.30 -33.28
C LEU A 166 11.01 -12.05 -32.18
N ASP A 167 11.70 -13.13 -32.52
CA ASP A 167 12.56 -13.86 -31.59
C ASP A 167 13.80 -13.03 -31.22
N GLU A 168 14.42 -12.34 -32.18
CA GLU A 168 15.51 -11.40 -31.91
C GLU A 168 15.06 -10.27 -30.98
N LEU A 169 13.92 -9.63 -31.27
CA LEU A 169 13.34 -8.60 -30.41
C LEU A 169 13.09 -9.12 -28.99
N TYR A 170 12.55 -10.33 -28.86
CA TYR A 170 12.29 -10.96 -27.57
C TYR A 170 13.59 -11.23 -26.79
N GLU A 171 14.60 -11.83 -27.41
CA GLU A 171 15.86 -12.13 -26.71
C GLU A 171 16.58 -10.84 -26.27
N ILE A 172 16.53 -9.78 -27.09
CA ILE A 172 17.09 -8.47 -26.73
C ILE A 172 16.36 -7.85 -25.52
N LEU A 173 15.02 -7.97 -25.46
CA LEU A 173 14.24 -7.51 -24.30
C LEU A 173 14.51 -8.35 -23.05
N LYS A 174 14.56 -9.67 -23.19
CA LYS A 174 14.78 -10.63 -22.10
C LYS A 174 16.12 -10.41 -21.39
N TYR A 175 17.18 -10.16 -22.16
CA TYR A 175 18.52 -9.87 -21.61
C TYR A 175 18.79 -8.38 -21.37
N SER A 176 17.79 -7.50 -21.61
CA SER A 176 17.93 -6.09 -21.27
C SER A 176 17.89 -5.89 -19.75
N ASP A 177 18.67 -4.93 -19.27
CA ASP A 177 18.65 -4.57 -17.86
C ASP A 177 17.32 -3.89 -17.52
N LYS A 178 16.46 -4.52 -16.72
CA LYS A 178 15.14 -3.97 -16.40
C LYS A 178 15.17 -2.74 -15.49
N ILE A 179 16.36 -2.26 -15.11
CA ILE A 179 16.56 -1.10 -14.25
C ILE A 179 17.27 0.00 -15.06
N SER A 180 16.52 0.89 -15.71
CA SER A 180 17.10 2.14 -16.27
C SER A 180 16.88 3.35 -15.37
N THR A 181 17.73 4.33 -15.61
CA THR A 181 17.56 5.72 -15.19
C THR A 181 16.59 6.49 -16.10
N ASN A 182 16.38 6.08 -17.35
CA ASN A 182 15.57 6.80 -18.34
C ASN A 182 14.18 6.18 -18.58
N ALA A 183 13.24 6.52 -17.71
CA ALA A 183 11.86 6.03 -17.79
C ALA A 183 11.07 6.51 -19.02
N ALA A 184 11.46 7.64 -19.62
CA ALA A 184 10.76 8.17 -20.80
C ALA A 184 11.01 7.28 -22.02
N LEU A 185 12.26 6.87 -22.21
CA LEU A 185 12.68 6.03 -23.32
C LEU A 185 12.15 4.58 -23.15
N ASP A 186 12.10 4.06 -21.93
CA ASP A 186 11.46 2.77 -21.64
C ASP A 186 9.96 2.77 -21.99
N LYS A 187 9.26 3.89 -21.76
CA LYS A 187 7.85 4.05 -22.15
C LYS A 187 7.69 4.14 -23.67
N GLU A 188 8.59 4.83 -24.34
CA GLU A 188 8.57 4.97 -25.80
C GLU A 188 8.78 3.61 -26.49
N ILE A 189 9.75 2.82 -26.03
CA ILE A 189 9.97 1.45 -26.50
C ILE A 189 8.71 0.61 -26.33
N ASN A 190 8.10 0.64 -25.13
CA ASN A 190 6.88 -0.14 -24.88
C ASN A 190 5.71 0.28 -25.77
N ASN A 191 5.53 1.60 -26.00
CA ASN A 191 4.51 2.11 -26.90
C ASN A 191 4.74 1.62 -28.33
N LYS A 192 5.99 1.61 -28.83
CA LYS A 192 6.32 1.08 -30.16
C LYS A 192 6.04 -0.41 -30.26
N ILE A 193 6.37 -1.21 -29.24
CA ILE A 193 6.05 -2.65 -29.22
C ILE A 193 4.53 -2.87 -29.21
N THR A 194 3.78 -2.05 -28.47
CA THR A 194 2.31 -2.12 -28.45
C THR A 194 1.72 -1.78 -29.81
N LEU A 195 2.24 -0.74 -30.49
CA LEU A 195 1.84 -0.38 -31.84
C LEU A 195 2.18 -1.47 -32.87
N LEU A 196 3.35 -2.11 -32.73
CA LEU A 196 3.71 -3.27 -33.56
C LEU A 196 2.67 -4.39 -33.40
N SER A 197 2.25 -4.67 -32.16
CA SER A 197 1.22 -5.67 -31.91
C SER A 197 -0.12 -5.32 -32.55
N SER A 198 -0.55 -4.06 -32.53
CA SER A 198 -1.80 -3.65 -33.20
C SER A 198 -1.69 -3.78 -34.71
N TYR A 199 -0.60 -3.30 -35.32
CA TYR A 199 -0.41 -3.38 -36.78
C TYR A 199 -0.38 -4.83 -37.30
N LEU A 200 0.21 -5.74 -36.54
CA LEU A 200 0.24 -7.17 -36.89
C LEU A 200 -1.15 -7.81 -36.79
N ASN A 201 -1.93 -7.46 -35.77
CA ASN A 201 -3.29 -7.97 -35.59
C ASN A 201 -4.26 -7.43 -36.65
N ASP A 202 -4.12 -6.15 -37.03
CA ASP A 202 -4.99 -5.49 -38.01
C ASP A 202 -4.57 -5.77 -39.47
N LYS A 203 -3.48 -6.51 -39.68
CA LYS A 203 -2.89 -6.87 -40.99
C LYS A 203 -2.59 -5.65 -41.89
N GLU A 204 -2.27 -4.52 -41.27
CA GLU A 204 -2.08 -3.24 -41.98
C GLU A 204 -0.69 -3.10 -42.63
N MET A 205 0.31 -3.88 -42.21
CA MET A 205 1.69 -3.72 -42.67
C MET A 205 2.17 -4.80 -43.64
N LYS A 206 2.93 -4.35 -44.65
CA LYS A 206 3.68 -5.26 -45.53
C LYS A 206 4.88 -5.86 -44.80
N GLU A 207 5.34 -7.02 -45.24
CA GLU A 207 6.40 -7.74 -44.54
C GLU A 207 7.70 -6.92 -44.35
N VAL A 208 8.07 -6.13 -45.35
CA VAL A 208 9.25 -5.26 -45.32
C VAL A 208 9.11 -4.15 -44.27
N GLU A 209 7.90 -3.59 -44.11
CA GLU A 209 7.61 -2.52 -43.16
C GLU A 209 7.67 -3.04 -41.71
N VAL A 210 7.14 -4.26 -41.48
CA VAL A 210 7.23 -4.92 -40.17
C VAL A 210 8.68 -5.13 -39.76
N LYS A 211 9.54 -5.61 -40.67
CA LYS A 211 10.97 -5.82 -40.39
C LYS A 211 11.67 -4.52 -40.01
N GLN A 212 11.48 -3.47 -40.81
CA GLN A 212 12.03 -2.14 -40.51
C GLN A 212 11.53 -1.59 -39.17
N TYR A 213 10.27 -1.86 -38.82
CA TYR A 213 9.70 -1.43 -37.54
C TYR A 213 10.33 -2.16 -36.36
N ILE A 214 10.55 -3.47 -36.48
CA ILE A 214 11.23 -4.28 -35.46
C ILE A 214 12.69 -3.83 -35.31
N ASP A 215 13.40 -3.59 -36.42
CA ASP A 215 14.80 -3.13 -36.40
C ASP A 215 14.93 -1.76 -35.70
N ASN A 216 13.95 -0.87 -35.91
CA ASN A 216 13.89 0.41 -35.22
C ASN A 216 13.76 0.21 -33.69
N ILE A 217 12.83 -0.64 -33.25
CA ILE A 217 12.66 -0.97 -31.83
C ILE A 217 13.94 -1.56 -31.25
N ILE A 218 14.58 -2.49 -31.97
CA ILE A 218 15.86 -3.09 -31.57
C ILE A 218 16.95 -2.02 -31.40
N SER A 219 17.04 -1.07 -32.33
CA SER A 219 17.98 0.06 -32.25
C SER A 219 17.72 0.90 -30.99
N MET A 220 16.47 1.23 -30.70
CA MET A 220 16.10 1.97 -29.49
C MET A 220 16.50 1.22 -28.21
N ILE A 221 16.29 -0.11 -28.16
CA ILE A 221 16.68 -0.92 -26.99
C ILE A 221 18.21 -0.96 -26.84
N LYS A 222 18.96 -1.04 -27.95
CA LYS A 222 20.43 -0.98 -27.92
C LYS A 222 20.94 0.37 -27.42
N GLU A 223 20.39 1.47 -27.91
CA GLU A 223 20.69 2.84 -27.44
C GLU A 223 20.42 2.97 -25.94
N ARG A 224 19.24 2.54 -25.50
CA ARG A 224 18.83 2.51 -24.09
C ARG A 224 19.83 1.77 -23.22
N ASN A 225 20.24 0.57 -23.65
CA ASN A 225 21.19 -0.26 -22.90
C ASN A 225 22.57 0.40 -22.81
N MET A 226 23.00 1.09 -23.88
CA MET A 226 24.23 1.88 -23.88
C MET A 226 24.19 3.04 -22.88
N ILE A 227 23.11 3.83 -22.88
CA ILE A 227 22.90 4.92 -21.92
C ILE A 227 22.90 4.38 -20.48
N THR A 228 22.22 3.24 -20.25
CA THR A 228 22.17 2.61 -18.93
C THR A 228 23.56 2.15 -18.47
N LEU A 229 24.33 1.50 -19.36
CA LEU A 229 25.71 1.11 -19.08
C LEU A 229 26.62 2.31 -18.78
N GLN A 230 26.49 3.40 -19.54
CA GLN A 230 27.25 4.64 -19.31
C GLN A 230 26.89 5.25 -17.94
N SER A 231 25.60 5.32 -17.59
CA SER A 231 25.15 5.85 -16.30
C SER A 231 25.66 5.04 -15.10
N LYS A 232 25.89 3.73 -15.28
CA LYS A 232 26.47 2.86 -14.25
C LYS A 232 27.99 3.00 -14.12
N ARG A 233 28.68 3.36 -15.20
CA ARG A 233 30.13 3.56 -15.23
C ARG A 233 30.56 4.96 -14.79
N GLY A 234 29.69 5.96 -14.98
CA GLY A 234 29.94 7.36 -14.64
C GLY A 234 29.53 7.76 -13.22
N GLY A 235 29.36 6.81 -12.29
CA GLY A 235 29.09 7.12 -10.88
C GLY A 235 30.33 7.63 -10.16
N TYR A 236 30.62 8.92 -10.34
CA TYR A 236 31.39 9.76 -9.42
C TYR A 236 30.46 10.84 -8.86
#